data_AF-A0A419J3T6-F1
#
_entry.id   AF-A0A419J3T6-F1
#
_cell.length_a   1.000
_cell.length_b   1.000
_cell.length_c   1.000
_cell.angle_alpha   90.00
_cell.angle_beta   90.00
_cell.angle_gamma   90.00
#
_symmetry.space_group_name_H-M   'P 1'
#
loop_
_entity.id
_entity.type
_entity.pdbx_description
1 polymer ?
#
loop_
_entity_poly.entity_id
_entity_poly.type
_entity_poly.pdbx_seq_one_letter_code
_entity_poly.pdbx_strand_id
1 'polypeptide(L)'
;MMTILALSFASYLFALWKRPLLYLGLVLQVVYIFSRGAELGRLPLVGPHDTLIFLAASMAAFAAAFGFALKDRSRFLNAVTIVVAVFTAFAMTAKQHNSPLPPVLKTFWFELHVVLAFMSYALFGIAAVFGGVYLKDRQNSSEGLGYRAVLIGYCLFTLSMIFGGIWAYLAWGTYWIWTPKELWTSILWAYYSLYLHARLRPWWMGRPMAVLGIAGFAITMFTYLGVSLLMKSSHSF
;
A
#
# COMPACT_ATOMS: atom_id res chain seq x y z
N MET A 1 2.95 23.74 -1.95
CA MET A 1 2.94 22.27 -1.74
C MET A 1 1.63 21.60 -2.16
N MET A 2 0.45 22.08 -1.74
CA MET A 2 -0.85 21.52 -2.19
C MET A 2 -1.09 21.59 -3.70
N THR A 3 -0.53 22.59 -4.38
CA THR A 3 -0.55 22.70 -5.84
C THR A 3 0.13 21.53 -6.53
N ILE A 4 1.27 21.05 -6.01
CA ILE A 4 2.01 19.89 -6.57
C ILE A 4 1.15 18.62 -6.45
N LEU A 5 0.51 18.43 -5.30
CA LEU A 5 -0.37 17.28 -5.08
C LEU A 5 -1.60 17.33 -6.00
N ALA A 6 -2.22 18.51 -6.17
CA ALA A 6 -3.34 18.70 -7.08
C ALA A 6 -2.94 18.43 -8.55
N LEU A 7 -1.75 18.86 -8.97
CA LEU A 7 -1.20 18.56 -10.30
C LEU A 7 -0.91 17.07 -10.48
N SER A 8 -0.40 16.38 -9.45
CA SER A 8 -0.22 14.92 -9.47
C SER A 8 -1.56 14.21 -9.65
N PHE A 9 -2.58 14.61 -8.87
CA PHE A 9 -3.93 14.07 -8.99
C PHE A 9 -4.54 14.30 -10.38
N ALA A 10 -4.46 15.52 -10.91
CA ALA A 10 -4.90 15.82 -12.26
C ALA A 10 -4.17 14.96 -13.31
N SER A 11 -2.85 14.79 -13.14
CA SER A 11 -2.06 13.92 -14.03
C SER A 11 -2.57 12.48 -14.03
N TYR A 12 -2.95 11.93 -12.87
CA TYR A 12 -3.56 10.60 -12.80
C TYR A 12 -4.94 10.53 -13.46
N LEU A 13 -5.78 11.56 -13.34
CA LEU A 13 -7.07 11.58 -14.05
C LEU A 13 -6.88 11.55 -15.57
N PHE A 14 -5.96 12.36 -16.10
CA PHE A 14 -5.69 12.41 -17.53
C PHE A 14 -4.85 11.23 -18.04
N ALA A 15 -4.17 10.48 -17.15
CA ALA A 15 -3.39 9.30 -17.49
C ALA A 15 -4.23 8.18 -18.11
N LEU A 16 -5.55 8.17 -17.85
CA LEU A 16 -6.50 7.26 -18.50
C LEU A 16 -6.54 7.42 -20.03
N TRP A 17 -6.29 8.63 -20.54
CA TRP A 17 -6.21 8.92 -21.98
C TRP A 17 -4.76 8.99 -22.47
N LYS A 18 -3.83 9.50 -21.64
CA LYS A 18 -2.43 9.74 -22.00
C LYS A 18 -1.49 9.10 -20.99
N ARG A 19 -1.05 7.87 -21.27
CA ARG A 19 -0.20 7.06 -20.37
C ARG A 19 1.05 7.74 -19.79
N PRO A 20 1.79 8.60 -20.53
CA PRO A 20 2.93 9.32 -19.97
C PRO A 20 2.59 10.10 -18.68
N LEU A 21 1.33 10.52 -18.53
CA LEU A 21 0.87 11.27 -17.37
C LEU A 21 0.82 10.44 -16.08
N LEU A 22 0.78 9.10 -16.15
CA LEU A 22 0.96 8.24 -14.96
C LEU A 22 2.34 8.48 -14.35
N TYR A 23 3.38 8.48 -15.19
CA TYR A 23 4.75 8.68 -14.75
C TYR A 23 4.99 10.11 -14.27
N LEU A 24 4.39 11.09 -14.95
CA LEU A 24 4.40 12.48 -14.48
C LEU A 24 3.72 12.61 -13.11
N GLY A 25 2.55 12.00 -12.93
CA GLY A 25 1.83 11.96 -11.66
C GLY A 25 2.67 11.38 -10.53
N LEU A 26 3.36 10.26 -10.81
CA LEU A 26 4.29 9.61 -9.87
C LEU A 26 5.46 10.53 -9.51
N VAL A 27 6.11 11.14 -10.50
CA VAL A 27 7.23 12.08 -10.25
C VAL A 27 6.78 13.24 -9.38
N LEU A 28 5.61 13.84 -9.68
CA LEU A 28 5.05 14.92 -8.87
C LEU A 28 4.73 14.48 -7.44
N GLN A 29 4.24 13.26 -7.25
CA GLN A 29 3.98 12.69 -5.93
C GLN A 29 5.26 12.45 -5.13
N VAL A 30 6.30 11.95 -5.77
CA VAL A 30 7.62 11.76 -5.16
C VAL A 30 8.20 13.12 -4.75
N VAL A 31 8.16 14.11 -5.65
CA VAL A 31 8.59 15.49 -5.35
C VAL A 31 7.80 16.06 -4.16
N TYR A 32 6.48 15.83 -4.11
CA TYR A 32 5.65 16.26 -3.00
C TYR A 32 6.04 15.60 -1.66
N ILE A 33 6.29 14.29 -1.65
CA ILE A 33 6.69 13.56 -0.43
C ILE A 33 8.02 14.12 0.09
N PHE A 34 9.02 14.32 -0.79
CA PHE A 34 10.31 14.85 -0.36
C PHE A 34 10.26 16.33 0.03
N SER A 35 9.50 17.17 -0.68
CA SER A 35 9.34 18.57 -0.29
C SER A 35 8.67 18.70 1.08
N ARG A 36 7.63 17.89 1.32
CA ARG A 36 6.95 17.84 2.62
C ARG A 36 7.86 17.29 3.71
N GLY A 37 8.69 16.31 3.38
CA GLY A 37 9.66 15.76 4.33
C GLY A 37 10.72 16.79 4.75
N ALA A 38 11.18 17.62 3.80
CA ALA A 38 12.10 18.72 4.10
C ALA A 38 11.46 19.78 5.01
N GLU A 39 10.19 20.13 4.80
CA GLU A 39 9.46 21.07 5.67
C GLU A 39 9.26 20.52 7.09
N LEU A 40 8.99 19.22 7.23
CA LEU A 40 8.74 18.58 8.53
C LEU A 40 10.04 18.15 9.25
N GLY A 41 11.18 18.13 8.56
CA GLY A 41 12.44 17.58 9.07
C GLY A 41 12.39 16.07 9.32
N ARG A 42 11.49 15.35 8.66
CA ARG A 42 11.24 13.90 8.80
C ARG A 42 10.45 13.37 7.62
N LEU A 43 10.39 12.07 7.41
CA LEU A 43 9.52 11.50 6.38
C LEU A 43 8.02 11.70 6.73
N PRO A 44 7.19 12.15 5.78
CA PRO A 44 5.75 12.28 5.98
C PRO A 44 5.10 10.89 5.89
N LEU A 45 5.07 10.18 7.02
CA LEU A 45 4.54 8.82 7.14
C LEU A 45 3.49 8.70 8.27
N VAL A 46 3.00 9.82 8.79
CA VAL A 46 2.09 9.86 9.94
C VAL A 46 0.77 10.51 9.56
N GLY A 47 -0.32 9.84 9.91
CA GLY A 47 -1.68 10.27 9.59
C GLY A 47 -2.14 9.84 8.20
N PRO A 48 -3.46 9.83 7.95
CA PRO A 48 -4.06 9.33 6.73
C PRO A 48 -3.63 10.10 5.48
N HIS A 49 -3.52 11.43 5.55
CA HIS A 49 -3.08 12.24 4.41
C HIS A 49 -1.70 11.79 3.89
N ASP A 50 -0.72 11.66 4.78
CA ASP A 50 0.65 11.33 4.41
C ASP A 50 0.79 9.86 3.96
N THR A 51 0.17 8.95 4.71
CA THR A 51 0.24 7.50 4.45
C THR A 51 -0.49 7.09 3.16
N LEU A 52 -1.62 7.72 2.82
CA LEU A 52 -2.33 7.47 1.56
C LEU A 52 -1.56 7.97 0.34
N ILE A 53 -0.88 9.11 0.45
CA ILE A 53 -0.03 9.62 -0.63
C ILE A 53 1.14 8.68 -0.85
N PHE A 54 1.77 8.20 0.23
CA PHE A 54 2.84 7.22 0.15
C PHE A 54 2.37 5.88 -0.44
N LEU A 55 1.18 5.41 -0.06
CA LEU A 55 0.54 4.23 -0.65
C LEU A 55 0.31 4.40 -2.15
N ALA A 56 -0.29 5.52 -2.55
CA ALA A 56 -0.59 5.84 -3.94
C ALA A 56 0.68 5.91 -4.80
N ALA A 57 1.72 6.58 -4.30
CA ALA A 57 3.01 6.66 -4.97
C ALA A 57 3.68 5.28 -5.10
N SER A 58 3.65 4.47 -4.05
CA SER A 58 4.20 3.10 -4.06
C SER A 58 3.44 2.22 -5.07
N MET A 59 2.11 2.31 -5.12
CA MET A 59 1.30 1.58 -6.10
C MET A 59 1.62 2.02 -7.54
N ALA A 60 1.74 3.33 -7.81
CA ALA A 60 2.11 3.83 -9.12
C ALA A 60 3.52 3.36 -9.54
N ALA A 61 4.48 3.36 -8.61
CA ALA A 61 5.84 2.88 -8.86
C ALA A 61 5.88 1.38 -9.17
N PHE A 62 5.21 0.54 -8.37
CA PHE A 62 5.13 -0.89 -8.64
C PHE A 62 4.34 -1.19 -9.92
N ALA A 63 3.28 -0.44 -10.22
CA ALA A 63 2.54 -0.60 -11.48
C ALA A 63 3.41 -0.27 -12.70
N ALA A 64 4.27 0.74 -12.61
CA ALA A 64 5.26 1.00 -13.64
C ALA A 64 6.17 -0.22 -13.84
N ALA A 65 6.73 -0.77 -12.76
CA ALA A 65 7.62 -1.93 -12.81
C ALA A 65 6.95 -3.19 -13.39
N PHE A 66 5.79 -3.59 -12.84
CA PHE A 66 5.02 -4.74 -13.31
C PHE A 66 4.46 -4.54 -14.73
N GLY A 67 4.15 -3.29 -15.10
CA GLY A 67 3.64 -2.92 -16.41
C GLY A 67 4.63 -3.21 -17.55
N PHE A 68 5.95 -3.24 -17.28
CA PHE A 68 6.95 -3.64 -18.26
C PHE A 68 6.94 -5.15 -18.55
N ALA A 69 6.43 -5.98 -17.63
CA ALA A 69 6.33 -7.43 -17.80
C ALA A 69 5.07 -7.87 -18.56
N LEU A 70 4.16 -6.94 -18.89
CA LEU A 70 2.89 -7.21 -19.56
C LEU A 70 2.96 -6.88 -21.06
N LYS A 71 2.47 -7.82 -21.89
CA LYS A 71 2.30 -7.59 -23.34
C LYS A 71 1.22 -6.54 -23.63
N ASP A 72 0.06 -6.65 -22.98
CA ASP A 72 -0.98 -5.62 -22.97
C ASP A 72 -1.08 -5.00 -21.57
N ARG A 73 -0.30 -3.95 -21.34
CA ARG A 73 -0.28 -3.21 -20.06
C ARG A 73 -1.43 -2.21 -19.90
N SER A 74 -2.30 -2.04 -20.90
CA SER A 74 -3.28 -0.94 -20.93
C SER A 74 -4.31 -1.02 -19.81
N ARG A 75 -5.03 -2.14 -19.73
CA ARG A 75 -6.08 -2.39 -18.75
C ARG A 75 -5.54 -2.37 -17.33
N PHE A 76 -4.40 -3.03 -17.12
CA PHE A 76 -3.72 -3.06 -15.83
C PHE A 76 -3.33 -1.64 -15.38
N LEU A 77 -2.61 -0.89 -16.20
CA LEU A 77 -2.18 0.47 -15.83
C LEU A 77 -3.37 1.40 -15.62
N ASN A 78 -4.42 1.32 -16.45
CA ASN A 78 -5.62 2.13 -16.25
C ASN A 78 -6.33 1.78 -14.94
N ALA A 79 -6.48 0.49 -14.61
CA ALA A 79 -7.08 0.05 -13.36
C ALA A 79 -6.27 0.52 -12.14
N VAL A 80 -4.94 0.41 -12.17
CA VAL A 80 -4.10 0.94 -11.09
C VAL A 80 -4.20 2.47 -11.01
N THR A 81 -4.20 3.17 -12.15
CA THR A 81 -4.32 4.63 -12.21
C THR A 81 -5.58 5.11 -11.50
N ILE A 82 -6.71 4.43 -11.70
CA ILE A 82 -7.98 4.75 -11.02
C ILE A 82 -7.81 4.60 -9.50
N VAL A 83 -7.24 3.49 -9.04
CA VAL A 83 -7.05 3.23 -7.60
C VAL A 83 -6.09 4.25 -6.97
N VAL A 84 -4.99 4.58 -7.65
CA VAL A 84 -4.02 5.61 -7.24
C VAL A 84 -4.68 6.98 -7.18
N ALA A 85 -5.50 7.35 -8.17
CA ALA A 85 -6.25 8.60 -8.18
C ALA A 85 -7.24 8.66 -7.00
N VAL A 86 -7.95 7.56 -6.71
CA VAL A 86 -8.89 7.48 -5.56
C VAL A 86 -8.14 7.68 -4.23
N PHE A 87 -7.02 7.00 -4.01
CA PHE A 87 -6.24 7.19 -2.79
C PHE A 87 -5.66 8.61 -2.68
N THR A 88 -5.22 9.18 -3.80
CA THR A 88 -4.74 10.57 -3.82
C THR A 88 -5.86 11.54 -3.49
N ALA A 89 -7.06 11.35 -4.05
CA ALA A 89 -8.24 12.16 -3.74
C ALA A 89 -8.62 12.06 -2.26
N PHE A 90 -8.68 10.85 -1.71
CA PHE A 90 -8.98 10.65 -0.30
C PHE A 90 -7.92 11.29 0.60
N ALA A 91 -6.64 11.20 0.23
CA ALA A 91 -5.57 11.86 0.95
C ALA A 91 -5.74 13.38 1.00
N MET A 92 -6.15 14.01 -0.10
CA MET A 92 -6.39 15.46 -0.17
C MET A 92 -7.52 15.93 0.76
N THR A 93 -8.45 15.04 1.12
CA THR A 93 -9.52 15.34 2.08
C THR A 93 -9.10 15.14 3.54
N ALA A 94 -8.04 14.36 3.77
CA ALA A 94 -7.57 14.04 5.11
C ALA A 94 -6.77 15.20 5.72
N LYS A 95 -6.90 15.39 7.04
CA LYS A 95 -6.16 16.41 7.77
C LYS A 95 -4.67 16.11 7.77
N GLN A 96 -3.86 17.12 7.52
CA GLN A 96 -2.41 17.04 7.57
C GLN A 96 -1.90 16.99 9.01
N HIS A 97 -1.02 16.03 9.31
CA HIS A 97 -0.36 15.93 10.60
C HIS A 97 0.92 16.77 10.61
N ASN A 98 0.81 18.03 11.04
CA ASN A 98 1.93 18.98 11.08
C ASN A 98 2.50 19.18 12.50
N SER A 99 1.91 18.56 13.51
CA SER A 99 2.39 18.63 14.89
C SER A 99 3.74 17.90 15.07
N PRO A 100 4.55 18.34 16.06
CA PRO A 100 5.75 17.61 16.44
C PRO A 100 5.42 16.18 16.85
N LEU A 101 6.16 15.21 16.30
CA LEU A 101 6.00 13.83 16.71
C LEU A 101 6.55 13.62 18.13
N PRO A 102 5.87 12.82 18.97
CA PRO A 102 6.44 12.29 20.19
C PRO A 102 7.78 11.58 19.92
N PRO A 103 8.76 11.62 20.86
CA PRO A 103 10.07 11.01 20.66
C PRO A 103 10.03 9.55 20.24
N VAL A 104 9.04 8.79 20.73
CA VAL A 104 8.86 7.36 20.41
C VAL A 104 8.60 7.10 18.92
N LEU A 105 8.01 8.05 18.19
CA LEU A 105 7.76 7.95 16.75
C LEU A 105 8.93 8.48 15.90
N LYS A 106 9.86 9.22 16.52
CA LYS A 106 11.05 9.77 15.83
C LYS A 106 12.21 8.78 15.89
N THR A 107 11.99 7.57 15.42
CA THR A 107 13.00 6.51 15.44
C THR A 107 13.13 5.86 14.07
N PHE A 108 14.34 5.43 13.73
CA PHE A 108 14.63 4.71 12.48
C PHE A 108 13.74 3.45 12.33
N TRP A 109 13.52 2.73 13.43
CA TRP A 109 12.70 1.52 13.44
C TRP A 109 11.23 1.78 13.11
N PHE A 110 10.66 2.88 13.62
CA PHE A 110 9.30 3.29 13.29
C PHE A 110 9.16 3.63 11.81
N GLU A 111 10.04 4.48 11.28
CA GLU A 111 9.97 4.89 9.88
C GLU A 111 10.14 3.70 8.94
N LEU A 112 11.11 2.82 9.21
CA LEU A 112 11.36 1.61 8.42
C LEU A 112 10.16 0.65 8.45
N HIS A 113 9.57 0.44 9.63
CA HIS A 113 8.36 -0.37 9.79
C HIS A 113 7.23 0.15 8.90
N VAL A 114 6.94 1.45 8.96
CA VAL A 114 5.84 2.08 8.22
C VAL A 114 6.11 2.05 6.71
N VAL A 115 7.32 2.40 6.26
CA VAL A 115 7.69 2.33 4.83
C VAL A 115 7.44 0.93 4.27
N LEU A 116 7.96 -0.09 4.94
CA LEU A 116 7.82 -1.48 4.49
C LEU A 116 6.37 -1.98 4.55
N ALA A 117 5.60 -1.54 5.56
CA ALA A 117 4.18 -1.86 5.66
C ALA A 117 3.42 -1.33 4.45
N PHE A 118 3.55 -0.04 4.13
CA PHE A 118 2.81 0.57 3.03
C PHE A 118 3.30 0.13 1.65
N MET A 119 4.60 -0.19 1.49
CA MET A 119 5.08 -0.83 0.26
C MET A 119 4.47 -2.23 0.08
N SER A 120 4.30 -3.00 1.16
CA SER A 120 3.60 -4.30 1.10
C SER A 120 2.13 -4.13 0.73
N TYR A 121 1.44 -3.15 1.31
CA TYR A 121 0.04 -2.84 1.02
C TYR A 121 -0.16 -2.42 -0.43
N ALA A 122 0.79 -1.65 -0.98
CA ALA A 122 0.79 -1.31 -2.39
C ALA A 122 0.87 -2.55 -3.28
N LEU A 123 1.77 -3.50 -2.97
CA LEU A 123 1.90 -4.76 -3.73
C LEU A 123 0.67 -5.67 -3.60
N PHE A 124 0.03 -5.71 -2.43
CA PHE A 124 -1.25 -6.37 -2.23
C PHE A 124 -2.37 -5.72 -3.06
N GLY A 125 -2.37 -4.39 -3.18
CA GLY A 125 -3.27 -3.66 -4.07
C GLY A 125 -3.01 -3.97 -5.55
N ILE A 126 -1.75 -4.04 -5.96
CA ILE A 126 -1.36 -4.48 -7.32
C ILE A 126 -1.87 -5.90 -7.60
N ALA A 127 -1.74 -6.82 -6.64
CA ALA A 127 -2.25 -8.18 -6.77
C ALA A 127 -3.78 -8.22 -6.91
N ALA A 128 -4.52 -7.38 -6.17
CA ALA A 128 -5.96 -7.26 -6.32
C ALA A 128 -6.36 -6.72 -7.71
N VAL A 129 -5.64 -5.73 -8.24
CA VAL A 129 -5.86 -5.24 -9.61
C VAL A 129 -5.59 -6.34 -10.64
N PHE A 130 -4.50 -7.10 -10.50
CA PHE A 130 -4.24 -8.27 -11.33
C PHE A 130 -5.35 -9.31 -11.25
N GLY A 131 -5.90 -9.56 -10.05
CA GLY A 131 -7.06 -10.42 -9.85
C GLY A 131 -8.29 -9.91 -10.60
N GLY A 132 -8.59 -8.61 -10.52
CA GLY A 132 -9.70 -8.00 -11.27
C GLY A 132 -9.53 -8.11 -12.79
N VAL A 133 -8.34 -7.81 -13.30
CA VAL A 133 -8.00 -7.98 -14.72
C VAL A 133 -8.12 -9.45 -15.14
N TYR A 134 -7.63 -10.38 -14.32
CA TYR A 134 -7.76 -11.82 -14.58
C TYR A 134 -9.23 -12.27 -14.66
N LEU A 135 -10.10 -11.79 -13.77
CA LEU A 135 -11.50 -12.18 -13.77
C LEU A 135 -12.23 -11.75 -15.05
N LYS A 136 -11.81 -10.63 -15.66
CA LYS A 136 -12.32 -10.12 -16.92
C LYS A 136 -11.72 -10.83 -18.13
N ASP A 137 -10.40 -10.96 -18.18
CA ASP A 137 -9.67 -11.36 -19.39
C ASP A 137 -9.27 -12.84 -19.42
N ARG A 138 -9.32 -13.53 -18.27
CA ARG A 138 -8.91 -14.94 -18.09
C ARG A 138 -7.47 -15.26 -18.51
N GLN A 139 -6.61 -14.24 -18.59
CA GLN A 139 -5.20 -14.42 -18.96
C GLN A 139 -4.36 -14.93 -17.78
N ASN A 140 -3.78 -16.12 -17.90
CA ASN A 140 -2.95 -16.72 -16.84
C ASN A 140 -1.72 -15.88 -16.46
N SER A 141 -1.22 -15.01 -17.35
CA SER A 141 -0.13 -14.07 -17.06
C SER A 141 -0.46 -13.11 -15.92
N SER A 142 -1.68 -12.56 -15.88
CA SER A 142 -2.13 -11.64 -14.83
C SER A 142 -2.20 -12.34 -13.46
N GLU A 143 -2.65 -13.59 -13.43
CA GLU A 143 -2.71 -14.37 -12.19
C GLU A 143 -1.30 -14.66 -11.65
N GLY A 144 -0.38 -15.10 -12.51
CA GLY A 144 1.01 -15.35 -12.13
C GLY A 144 1.75 -14.09 -11.65
N LEU A 145 1.50 -12.93 -12.27
CA LEU A 145 2.07 -11.65 -11.83
C LEU A 145 1.44 -11.17 -10.51
N GLY A 146 0.14 -11.37 -10.32
CA GLY A 146 -0.53 -11.12 -9.04
C GLY A 146 0.09 -11.93 -7.91
N TYR A 147 0.33 -13.22 -8.11
CA TYR A 147 1.03 -14.07 -7.14
C TYR A 147 2.44 -13.55 -6.81
N ARG A 148 3.23 -13.15 -7.82
CA ARG A 148 4.57 -12.57 -7.59
C ARG A 148 4.50 -11.27 -6.78
N ALA A 149 3.50 -10.42 -7.04
CA ALA A 149 3.26 -9.22 -6.24
C ALA A 149 2.94 -9.57 -4.79
N VAL A 150 2.07 -10.57 -4.53
CA VAL A 150 1.78 -11.04 -3.17
C VAL A 150 3.03 -11.59 -2.50
N LEU A 151 3.84 -12.40 -3.20
CA LEU A 151 5.06 -12.98 -2.64
C LEU A 151 6.05 -11.90 -2.16
N ILE A 152 6.33 -10.91 -3.02
CA ILE A 152 7.21 -9.79 -2.66
C ILE A 152 6.59 -8.98 -1.52
N GLY A 153 5.28 -8.70 -1.59
CA GLY A 153 4.54 -7.97 -0.57
C GLY A 153 4.61 -8.68 0.79
N TYR A 154 4.45 -9.99 0.82
CA TYR A 154 4.51 -10.80 2.04
C TYR A 154 5.90 -10.78 2.68
N CYS A 155 6.98 -10.84 1.88
CA CYS A 155 8.34 -10.69 2.38
C CYS A 155 8.55 -9.30 3.01
N LEU A 156 8.13 -8.23 2.33
CA LEU A 156 8.21 -6.87 2.88
C LEU A 156 7.36 -6.70 4.14
N PHE A 157 6.16 -7.29 4.17
CA PHE A 157 5.28 -7.24 5.34
C PHE A 157 5.87 -8.00 6.53
N THR A 158 6.50 -9.15 6.29
CA THR A 158 7.19 -9.91 7.34
C THR A 158 8.35 -9.10 7.92
N LEU A 159 9.16 -8.44 7.09
CA LEU A 159 10.21 -7.53 7.56
C LEU A 159 9.64 -6.35 8.34
N SER A 160 8.54 -5.77 7.84
CA SER A 160 7.82 -4.71 8.54
C SER A 160 7.38 -5.17 9.93
N MET A 161 6.81 -6.37 10.08
CA MET A 161 6.40 -6.91 11.38
C MET A 161 7.58 -7.07 12.34
N ILE A 162 8.74 -7.53 11.86
CA ILE A 162 9.96 -7.65 12.68
C ILE A 162 10.41 -6.27 13.18
N PHE A 163 10.52 -5.28 12.30
CA PHE A 163 10.91 -3.92 12.69
C PHE A 163 9.86 -3.24 13.57
N GLY A 164 8.58 -3.55 13.36
CA GLY A 164 7.48 -3.10 14.22
C GLY A 164 7.61 -3.66 15.63
N GLY A 165 7.97 -4.94 15.78
CA GLY A 165 8.24 -5.56 17.08
C GLY A 165 9.46 -4.95 17.79
N ILE A 166 10.55 -4.69 17.07
CA ILE A 166 11.74 -4.00 17.62
C ILE A 166 11.35 -2.60 18.11
N TRP A 167 10.61 -1.85 17.30
CA TRP A 167 10.09 -0.54 17.69
C TRP A 167 9.17 -0.63 18.92
N ALA A 168 8.27 -1.61 18.98
CA ALA A 168 7.36 -1.82 20.10
C ALA A 168 8.12 -2.08 21.40
N TYR A 169 9.21 -2.87 21.36
CA TYR A 169 10.06 -3.10 22.52
C TYR A 169 10.73 -1.80 23.00
N LEU A 170 11.24 -0.98 22.09
CA LEU A 170 11.85 0.32 22.44
C LEU A 170 10.82 1.32 22.97
N ALA A 171 9.56 1.22 22.54
CA ALA A 171 8.48 2.11 22.92
C ALA A 171 7.83 1.73 24.26
N TRP A 172 7.57 0.44 24.48
CA TRP A 172 6.71 -0.06 25.56
C TRP A 172 7.41 -1.09 26.47
N GLY A 173 8.65 -1.47 26.19
CA GLY A 173 9.38 -2.51 26.93
C GLY A 173 8.97 -3.95 26.60
N THR A 174 8.08 -4.15 25.63
CA THR A 174 7.60 -5.46 25.18
C THR A 174 7.39 -5.47 23.67
N TYR A 175 7.63 -6.61 23.02
CA TYR A 175 7.54 -6.75 21.56
C TYR A 175 6.10 -6.80 21.05
N TRP A 176 5.15 -7.20 21.90
CA TRP A 176 3.78 -7.49 21.49
C TRP A 176 2.82 -7.36 22.66
N ILE A 177 1.70 -6.66 22.47
CA ILE A 177 0.67 -6.39 23.47
C ILE A 177 -0.75 -6.71 22.98
N TRP A 178 -0.88 -7.30 21.79
CA TRP A 178 -2.17 -7.73 21.22
C TRP A 178 -3.18 -6.58 21.10
N THR A 179 -2.71 -5.37 20.82
CA THR A 179 -3.60 -4.26 20.47
C THR A 179 -4.44 -4.61 19.24
N PRO A 180 -5.60 -3.96 19.02
CA PRO A 180 -6.39 -4.20 17.82
C PRO A 180 -5.57 -4.09 16.52
N LYS A 181 -4.63 -3.14 16.44
CA LYS A 181 -3.75 -3.00 15.27
C LYS A 181 -2.84 -4.22 15.11
N GLU A 182 -2.16 -4.64 16.18
CA GLU A 182 -1.30 -5.83 16.18
C GLU A 182 -2.09 -7.10 15.81
N LEU A 183 -3.26 -7.32 16.39
CA LEU A 183 -4.11 -8.47 16.10
C LEU A 183 -4.48 -8.53 14.61
N TRP A 184 -4.95 -7.42 14.03
CA TRP A 184 -5.34 -7.37 12.62
C TRP A 184 -4.15 -7.50 11.68
N THR A 185 -2.98 -6.96 12.03
CA THR A 185 -1.75 -7.21 11.26
C THR A 185 -1.33 -8.68 11.30
N SER A 186 -1.51 -9.39 12.41
CA SER A 186 -1.28 -10.83 12.49
C SER A 186 -2.27 -11.65 11.67
N ILE A 187 -3.56 -11.26 11.68
CA ILE A 187 -4.59 -11.87 10.82
C ILE A 187 -4.21 -11.67 9.35
N LEU A 188 -3.78 -10.47 8.97
CA LEU A 188 -3.34 -10.16 7.62
C LEU A 188 -2.13 -10.99 7.21
N TRP A 189 -1.14 -11.12 8.09
CA TRP A 189 0.04 -11.95 7.87
C TRP A 189 -0.34 -13.42 7.66
N ALA A 190 -1.20 -13.97 8.52
CA ALA A 190 -1.71 -15.34 8.41
C ALA A 190 -2.52 -15.55 7.13
N TYR A 191 -3.35 -14.58 6.74
CA TYR A 191 -4.12 -14.62 5.50
C TYR A 191 -3.21 -14.76 4.28
N TYR A 192 -2.17 -13.92 4.17
CA TYR A 192 -1.25 -13.99 3.03
C TYR A 192 -0.33 -15.21 3.07
N SER A 193 -0.01 -15.73 4.26
CA SER A 193 0.67 -17.02 4.40
C SER A 193 -0.19 -18.17 3.84
N LEU A 194 -1.48 -18.21 4.21
CA LEU A 194 -2.44 -19.17 3.66
C LEU A 194 -2.69 -18.97 2.17
N TYR A 195 -2.71 -17.74 1.68
CA TYR A 195 -2.80 -17.44 0.24
C TYR A 195 -1.64 -18.08 -0.53
N LEU A 196 -0.40 -17.88 -0.06
CA LEU A 196 0.79 -18.45 -0.69
C LEU A 196 0.78 -19.98 -0.61
N HIS A 197 0.33 -20.55 0.51
CA HIS A 197 0.19 -21.99 0.67
C HIS A 197 -0.89 -22.57 -0.27
N ALA A 198 -2.04 -21.92 -0.40
CA ALA A 198 -3.12 -22.32 -1.28
C ALA A 198 -2.67 -22.36 -2.75
N ARG A 199 -1.79 -21.45 -3.16
CA ARG A 199 -1.22 -21.44 -4.53
C ARG A 199 -0.44 -22.71 -4.88
N LEU A 200 0.13 -23.42 -3.90
CA LEU A 200 0.86 -24.67 -4.13
C LEU A 200 -0.05 -25.83 -4.54
N ARG A 201 -1.37 -25.67 -4.43
CA ARG A 201 -2.35 -26.70 -4.75
C ARG A 201 -3.02 -26.40 -6.10
N PRO A 202 -3.01 -27.33 -7.08
CA PRO A 202 -3.52 -27.08 -8.42
C PRO A 202 -4.97 -26.57 -8.50
N TRP A 203 -5.84 -27.02 -7.58
CA TRP A 203 -7.26 -26.67 -7.59
C TRP A 203 -7.57 -25.23 -7.15
N TRP A 204 -6.60 -24.52 -6.54
CA TRP A 204 -6.78 -23.11 -6.21
C TRP A 204 -6.33 -22.17 -7.35
N MET A 205 -5.61 -22.69 -8.35
CA MET A 205 -5.06 -21.87 -9.43
C MET A 205 -6.16 -21.19 -10.27
N GLY A 206 -5.87 -20.00 -10.80
CA GLY A 206 -6.80 -19.25 -11.63
C GLY A 206 -7.82 -18.44 -10.85
N ARG A 207 -9.12 -18.75 -11.04
CA ARG A 207 -10.25 -18.01 -10.44
C ARG A 207 -10.15 -17.85 -8.91
N PRO A 208 -9.90 -18.91 -8.13
CA PRO A 208 -9.84 -18.78 -6.67
C PRO A 208 -8.71 -17.86 -6.21
N MET A 209 -7.51 -17.98 -6.78
CA MET A 209 -6.38 -17.07 -6.47
C MET A 209 -6.69 -15.61 -6.78
N ALA A 210 -7.38 -15.31 -7.88
CA ALA A 210 -7.78 -13.95 -8.21
C ALA A 210 -8.77 -13.37 -7.19
N VAL A 211 -9.75 -14.15 -6.76
CA VAL A 211 -10.72 -13.74 -5.74
C VAL A 211 -10.05 -13.55 -4.38
N LEU A 212 -9.17 -14.46 -3.98
CA LEU A 212 -8.41 -14.33 -2.74
C LEU A 212 -7.46 -13.12 -2.78
N GLY A 213 -6.89 -12.76 -3.93
CA GLY A 213 -6.07 -11.55 -4.05
C GLY A 213 -6.89 -10.27 -3.77
N ILE A 214 -8.11 -10.20 -4.32
CA ILE A 214 -9.04 -9.08 -4.09
C ILE A 214 -9.51 -9.04 -2.63
N ALA A 215 -9.90 -10.19 -2.07
CA ALA A 215 -10.34 -10.30 -0.69
C ALA A 215 -9.21 -9.94 0.30
N GLY A 216 -7.97 -10.37 0.03
CA GLY A 216 -6.81 -10.00 0.83
C GLY A 216 -6.56 -8.50 0.88
N PHE A 217 -6.74 -7.80 -0.25
CA PHE A 217 -6.62 -6.35 -0.26
C PHE A 217 -7.75 -5.66 0.51
N ALA A 218 -8.97 -6.21 0.50
CA ALA A 218 -10.05 -5.71 1.36
C ALA A 218 -9.70 -5.86 2.86
N ILE A 219 -9.12 -6.99 3.26
CA ILE A 219 -8.62 -7.20 4.63
C ILE A 219 -7.46 -6.23 4.94
N THR A 220 -6.58 -5.97 3.98
CA THR A 220 -5.50 -4.97 4.11
C THR A 220 -6.07 -3.58 4.39
N MET A 221 -7.06 -3.14 3.62
CA MET A 221 -7.72 -1.84 3.83
C MET A 221 -8.47 -1.77 5.14
N PHE A 222 -9.10 -2.86 5.57
CA PHE A 222 -9.71 -2.95 6.89
C PHE A 222 -8.67 -2.84 8.01
N THR A 223 -7.53 -3.51 7.88
CA THR A 223 -6.42 -3.45 8.85
C THR A 223 -5.85 -2.04 8.97
N TYR A 224 -5.73 -1.33 7.84
CA TYR A 224 -5.21 0.04 7.80
C TYR A 224 -6.24 1.10 8.26
N LEU A 225 -7.36 1.23 7.56
CA LEU A 225 -8.38 2.28 7.82
C LEU A 225 -9.44 1.80 8.81
N GLY A 226 -9.93 0.57 8.66
CA GLY A 226 -11.03 0.03 9.47
C GLY A 226 -10.70 0.00 10.96
N VAL A 227 -9.53 -0.51 11.34
CA VAL A 227 -9.11 -0.55 12.75
C VAL A 227 -8.97 0.85 13.33
N SER A 228 -8.45 1.79 12.54
CA SER A 228 -8.25 3.18 13.00
C SER A 228 -9.55 3.98 13.11
N LEU A 229 -10.57 3.66 12.31
CA LEU A 229 -11.87 4.36 12.27
C LEU A 229 -12.94 3.73 13.17
N LEU A 230 -12.95 2.40 13.30
CA LEU A 230 -14.02 1.65 13.97
C LEU A 230 -13.67 1.21 15.39
N MET A 231 -12.38 1.10 15.71
CA MET A 231 -11.92 0.63 17.01
C MET A 231 -11.15 1.76 17.69
N LYS A 232 -11.51 2.13 18.93
CA LYS A 232 -10.70 3.03 19.77
C LYS A 232 -9.32 2.39 19.97
N SER A 233 -8.35 2.77 19.15
CA SER A 233 -6.96 2.33 19.26
C SER A 233 -6.14 3.41 19.97
N SER A 234 -5.30 3.01 20.91
CA SER A 234 -4.33 3.86 21.65
C SER A 234 -3.28 4.56 20.75
N HIS A 235 -3.38 4.42 19.42
CA HIS A 235 -2.48 4.97 18.41
C HIS A 235 -3.24 5.71 17.30
N SER A 236 -4.26 6.50 17.66
CA SER A 236 -4.82 7.50 16.76
C SER A 236 -3.93 8.75 16.77
N PHE A 237 -2.94 8.80 15.87
CA PHE A 237 -2.14 9.99 15.58
C PHE A 237 -2.44 10.51 14.17
#